data_AF-A0A0N5B426-F1
#
_entry.id   AF-A0A0N5B426-F1
#
_cell.length_a   1.000
_cell.length_b   1.000
_cell.length_c   1.000
_cell.angle_alpha   90.00
_cell.angle_beta   90.00
_cell.angle_gamma   90.00
#
_symmetry.space_group_name_H-M   'P 1'
#
loop_
_entity.id
_entity.type
_entity.pdbx_description
1 polymer ?
#
loop_
_entity_poly.entity_id
_entity_poly.type
_entity_poly.pdbx_seq_one_letter_code
_entity_poly.pdbx_strand_id
1 'polypeptide(L)' 'MKTCEKNSEEVHEIIHNSLTFSLYSRGELLGSGGFAKCYLLTDINTGRKVAGTTRKKYPYETSKPKYP' A
#
# COMPACT_ATOMS: atom_id res chain seq x y z
N MET A 1 30.19 7.39 -0.38
CA MET A 1 29.13 7.50 0.64
C MET A 1 27.81 7.75 -0.08
N LYS A 2 26.92 6.75 -0.16
CA LYS A 2 25.56 6.96 -0.66
C LYS A 2 24.67 7.23 0.54
N THR A 3 24.10 8.41 0.59
CA THR A 3 23.24 8.89 1.68
C THR A 3 21.98 8.04 1.70
N CYS A 4 21.83 7.22 2.73
CA CYS A 4 20.59 6.53 3.06
C CYS A 4 19.62 7.59 3.57
N GLU A 5 18.68 8.01 2.73
CA GLU A 5 17.60 8.89 3.15
C GLU A 5 16.66 8.09 4.07
N LYS A 6 16.93 8.23 5.37
CA LYS A 6 16.15 7.68 6.47
C LYS A 6 15.09 8.72 6.83
N ASN A 7 13.86 8.52 6.36
CA ASN A 7 12.67 9.25 6.78
C ASN A 7 11.46 8.39 6.41
N SER A 8 10.46 8.12 7.22
CA SER A 8 10.18 8.23 8.65
C SER A 8 8.91 7.39 8.81
N GLU A 9 8.73 6.74 9.97
CA GLU A 9 7.53 5.96 10.31
C GLU A 9 7.32 4.71 9.44
N GLU A 10 8.08 3.67 9.77
CA GLU A 10 7.78 2.28 9.38
C GLU A 10 6.49 1.86 10.11
N VAL A 11 5.35 2.41 9.68
CA VAL A 11 4.04 1.95 10.10
C VAL A 11 3.92 0.56 9.51
N HIS A 12 4.13 -0.45 10.36
CA HIS A 12 3.73 -1.83 10.13
C HIS A 12 2.20 -1.86 10.00
N GLU A 13 1.70 -1.39 8.86
CA GLU A 13 0.29 -1.46 8.52
C GLU A 13 -0.05 -2.94 8.29
N ILE A 14 -0.92 -3.46 9.15
CA ILE A 14 -1.56 -4.75 8.94
C ILE A 14 -2.69 -4.55 7.93
N ILE A 15 -2.57 -5.24 6.80
CA ILE A 15 -3.58 -5.24 5.75
C ILE A 15 -4.51 -6.41 6.00
N HIS A 16 -5.79 -6.11 6.23
CA HIS A 16 -6.83 -7.11 6.39
C HIS A 16 -7.63 -7.26 5.10
N ASN A 17 -7.70 -8.49 4.59
CA ASN A 17 -8.59 -8.84 3.50
C ASN A 17 -9.86 -9.50 4.06
N SER A 18 -10.98 -8.78 4.04
CA SER A 18 -12.26 -9.28 4.55
C SER A 18 -12.88 -10.41 3.73
N LEU A 19 -12.51 -10.55 2.44
CA LEU A 19 -13.07 -11.60 1.58
C LEU A 19 -12.45 -12.96 1.88
N THR A 20 -11.17 -12.99 2.19
CA THR A 20 -10.42 -14.23 2.46
C THR A 20 -10.06 -14.39 3.94
N PHE A 21 -10.46 -13.44 4.79
CA PHE A 21 -10.06 -13.33 6.20
C PHE A 21 -8.54 -13.42 6.41
N SER A 22 -7.76 -13.00 5.41
CA SER A 22 -6.30 -13.07 5.45
C SER A 22 -5.73 -11.78 6.02
N LEU A 23 -4.68 -11.92 6.83
CA LEU A 23 -3.94 -10.81 7.41
C LEU A 23 -2.53 -10.79 6.82
N TYR A 24 -2.12 -9.63 6.32
CA TYR A 24 -0.80 -9.43 5.75
C TYR A 24 -0.07 -8.33 6.51
N SER A 25 1.18 -8.61 6.89
CA SER A 25 2.11 -7.59 7.34
C SER A 25 2.76 -6.93 6.12
N ARG A 26 2.71 -5.59 6.05
CA ARG A 26 3.44 -4.83 5.04
C ARG A 26 4.91 -4.71 5.44
N GLY A 27 5.78 -5.13 4.54
CA GLY A 27 7.24 -5.00 4.64
C GLY A 27 7.79 -3.92 3.71
N GLU A 28 8.99 -4.18 3.18
CA GLU A 28 9.77 -3.24 2.37
C GLU A 28 9.08 -2.81 1.06
N LEU A 29 9.39 -1.59 0.62
CA LEU A 29 8.97 -1.08 -0.69
C LEU A 29 9.83 -1.74 -1.78
N LEU A 30 9.18 -2.49 -2.66
CA LEU A 30 9.82 -3.13 -3.82
C LEU A 30 10.02 -2.13 -4.98
N GLY A 31 9.12 -1.16 -5.10
CA GLY A 31 9.20 -0.12 -6.13
C GLY A 31 7.96 0.75 -6.20
N SER A 32 8.06 1.86 -6.94
CA SER A 32 6.96 2.78 -7.22
C SER A 32 6.84 3.03 -8.72
N GLY A 33 5.61 3.20 -9.20
CA GLY A 33 5.34 3.44 -10.62
C GLY A 33 4.01 4.14 -10.82
N GLY A 34 4.03 5.32 -11.44
CA GLY A 34 2.86 6.16 -11.65
C GLY A 34 2.13 6.46 -10.33
N PHE A 35 0.92 5.93 -10.18
CA PHE A 35 0.05 6.12 -9.00
C PHE A 35 0.09 4.97 -8.00
N ALA A 36 0.94 3.97 -8.25
CA ALA A 36 1.01 2.74 -7.47
C ALA A 36 2.35 2.61 -6.74
N LYS A 37 2.29 2.04 -5.53
CA LYS A 37 3.47 1.59 -4.78
C LYS A 37 3.36 0.08 -4.58
N CYS A 38 4.48 -0.63 -4.73
CA CYS A 38 4.55 -2.07 -4.57
C CYS A 38 5.36 -2.41 -3.32
N TYR A 39 4.80 -3.23 -2.45
CA TYR A 39 5.39 -3.63 -1.18
C TYR A 39 5.48 -5.15 -1.09
N LEU A 40 6.45 -5.64 -0.32
CA LEU A 40 6.47 -7.03 0.10
C LEU A 40 5.42 -7.23 1.20
N LEU A 41 4.48 -8.14 0.98
CA LEU A 41 3.48 -8.52 1.96
C LEU A 41 3.80 -9.93 2.47
N THR A 42 3.73 -10.12 3.78
CA THR A 42 3.88 -11.44 4.39
C THR A 42 2.59 -11.81 5.08
N ASP A 43 1.96 -12.88 4.63
CA ASP A 43 0.80 -13.48 5.31
C ASP A 43 1.21 -13.90 6.71
N ILE A 44 0.49 -13.41 7.71
CA ILE A 44 0.83 -13.63 9.13
C ILE A 44 0.55 -15.08 9.54
N ASN A 45 -0.47 -15.70 8.95
CA ASN A 45 -0.90 -17.05 9.29
C ASN A 45 -0.02 -18.10 8.62
N THR A 46 0.32 -17.88 7.33
CA THR A 46 1.05 -18.87 6.53
C THR A 46 2.54 -18.58 6.39
N GLY A 47 2.98 -17.35 6.71
CA GLY A 47 4.34 -16.88 6.47
C GLY A 47 4.65 -16.67 4.98
N ARG A 48 3.67 -16.85 4.08
CA ARG A 48 3.87 -16.74 2.64
C ARG A 48 4.10 -15.29 2.26
N LYS A 49 5.14 -15.06 1.44
CA LYS A 49 5.50 -13.74 0.92
C LYS A 49 4.90 -13.52 -0.46
N VAL A 50 4.30 -12.36 -0.68
CA VAL A 50 3.68 -11.93 -1.95
C VAL A 50 3.94 -10.45 -2.21
N ALA A 51 3.88 -10.02 -3.47
CA ALA A 51 3.96 -8.59 -3.80
C ALA A 51 2.56 -7.96 -3.80
N GLY A 52 2.37 -6.92 -3.00
CA GLY A 52 1.11 -6.16 -2.94
C GLY A 52 1.27 -4.77 -3.53
N THR A 53 0.33 -4.36 -4.37
CA THR A 53 0.29 -2.99 -4.91
C THR A 53 -0.79 -2.18 -4.23
N THR A 54 -0.45 -0.98 -3.77
CA THR A 54 -1.42 -0.01 -3.27
C THR A 54 -1.58 1.10 -4.30
N ARG A 55 -2.83 1.52 -4.52
CA ARG A 55 -3.17 2.68 -5.34
C ARG A 55 -3.84 3.70 -4.44
N LYS A 56 -3.46 4.97 -4.56
CA LYS A 56 -4.22 6.04 -3.92
C LYS A 56 -5.60 6.08 -4.57
N LYS A 57 -6.64 5.89 -3.76
CA LYS A 57 -8.01 6.19 -4.19
C LYS A 57 -8.15 7.70 -4.11
N TYR A 58 -8.23 8.37 -5.26
CA TYR A 58 -8.60 9.78 -5.27
C TYR A 58 -10.05 9.89 -4.78
N PRO A 59 -10.38 10.83 -3.87
CA PRO A 59 -11.77 11.17 -3.67
C PRO A 59 -12.29 11.65 -5.03
N TYR A 60 -13.35 11.03 -5.52
CA TYR A 60 -14.12 11.66 -6.58
C TYR A 60 -14.74 12.89 -5.91
N GLU A 61 -14.12 14.05 -6.07
CA GLU A 61 -14.79 15.30 -5.77
C GLU A 61 -16.04 15.28 -6.66
N THR A 62 -17.22 15.26 -6.06
CA THR A 62 -18.47 15.52 -6.76
C THR A 62 -18.43 16.98 -7.20
N SER A 63 -17.68 17.27 -8.26
CA SER A 63 -17.80 18.48 -9.04
C SER A 63 -19.21 18.49 -9.60
N LYS A 64 -20.14 19.07 -8.83
CA LYS A 64 -21.50 19.35 -9.26
C LYS A 64 -21.42 19.95 -10.66
N PRO A 65 -22.17 19.46 -11.66
CA PRO A 65 -22.26 20.18 -12.91
C PRO A 65 -22.88 21.54 -12.60
N LYS A 66 -22.10 22.61 -12.72
CA LYS A 66 -22.65 23.96 -12.92
C LYS A 66 -23.22 23.94 -14.33
N TYR A 67 -24.52 23.62 -14.44
CA TYR A 67 -25.26 23.95 -15.65
C TYR A 67 -25.48 25.47 -15.68
N PRO A 68 -25.40 26.08 -16.87
CA PRO A 68 -25.62 27.52 -17.06
C PRO A 68 -27.06 27.94 -16.73
#